data_AF-A0A166N7B9-F1
#
_entry.id   AF-A0A166N7B9-F1
#
_cell.length_a   1.000
_cell.length_b   1.000
_cell.length_c   1.000
_cell.angle_alpha   90.00
_cell.angle_beta   90.00
_cell.angle_gamma   90.00
#
_symmetry.space_group_name_H-M   'P 1'
#
loop_
_entity.id
_entity.type
_entity.pdbx_description
1 polymer ?
#
loop_
_entity_poly.entity_id
_entity_poly.type
_entity_poly.pdbx_seq_one_letter_code
_entity_poly.pdbx_strand_id
1 'polypeptide(L)' 'MQRSRRSGPASRELSVGEQATLLAAAFADLQRLPVSKEAELASWVQIQADLGLAPTHQQVKRFAQRILYAMVDTQPLGKR' A
#
# COMPACT_ATOMS: atom_id res chain seq x y z
N MET A 1 -0.85 35.21 -42.42
CA MET A 1 0.19 34.69 -41.51
C MET A 1 -0.48 34.08 -40.28
N GLN A 2 -0.66 32.77 -40.25
CA GLN A 2 -1.22 32.03 -39.11
C GLN A 2 -0.08 31.54 -38.22
N ARG A 3 -0.06 31.94 -36.95
CA ARG A 3 0.85 31.37 -35.94
C ARG A 3 0.17 30.17 -35.30
N SER A 4 0.57 28.99 -35.76
CA SER A 4 0.21 27.70 -35.17
C SER A 4 0.69 27.64 -33.72
N ARG A 5 -0.25 27.60 -32.77
CA ARG A 5 0.04 27.29 -31.37
C ARG A 5 0.22 25.78 -31.27
N ARG A 6 1.46 25.31 -31.14
CA ARG A 6 1.74 23.92 -30.72
C ARG A 6 1.15 23.72 -29.32
N SER A 7 0.05 22.98 -29.26
CA SER A 7 -0.41 22.35 -28.03
C SER A 7 0.65 21.31 -27.64
N GLY A 8 1.46 21.63 -26.63
CA GLY A 8 2.29 20.64 -25.95
C GLY A 8 1.40 19.77 -25.05
N PRO A 9 1.74 18.47 -24.84
CA PRO A 9 0.95 17.63 -23.97
C PRO A 9 0.99 18.22 -22.57
N ALA A 10 -0.19 18.53 -22.02
CA ALA A 10 -0.35 18.93 -20.64
C ALA A 10 0.29 17.85 -19.76
N SER A 11 1.32 18.22 -18.99
CA SER A 11 1.86 17.40 -17.92
C SER A 11 0.71 17.08 -16.96
N ARG A 12 0.13 15.90 -17.11
CA ARG A 12 -0.96 15.42 -16.28
C ARG A 12 -0.36 15.10 -14.93
N GLU A 13 -0.39 16.06 -14.01
CA GLU A 13 -0.07 15.83 -12.61
C GLU A 13 -1.07 14.79 -12.11
N LEU A 14 -0.60 13.56 -11.99
CA LEU A 14 -1.40 12.44 -11.52
C LEU A 14 -1.87 12.79 -10.11
N SER A 15 -3.15 12.60 -9.84
CA SER A 15 -3.68 12.77 -8.49
C SER A 15 -2.93 11.85 -7.52
N VAL A 16 -2.80 12.25 -6.25
CA VAL A 16 -2.20 11.44 -5.19
C VAL A 16 -2.85 10.04 -5.13
N GLY A 17 -4.15 9.94 -5.45
CA GLY A 17 -4.85 8.66 -5.56
C GLY A 17 -4.36 7.78 -6.71
N GLU A 18 -4.11 8.36 -7.89
CA GLU A 18 -3.60 7.65 -9.08
C GLU A 18 -2.16 7.17 -8.85
N GLN A 19 -1.35 7.98 -8.16
CA GLN A 19 0.01 7.61 -7.74
C GLN A 19 0.00 6.46 -6.73
N ALA A 20 -0.89 6.48 -5.73
CA ALA A 20 -1.02 5.40 -4.76
C ALA A 20 -1.40 4.07 -5.42
N THR A 21 -2.30 4.08 -6.42
CA THR A 21 -2.68 2.89 -7.18
C THR A 21 -1.52 2.33 -8.00
N LEU A 22 -0.75 3.19 -8.68
CA LEU A 22 0.41 2.77 -9.46
C LEU A 22 1.53 2.18 -8.58
N LEU A 23 1.76 2.78 -7.42
CA LEU A 23 2.73 2.24 -6.45
C LEU A 23 2.24 0.89 -5.90
N ALA A 24 0.95 0.75 -5.56
CA ALA A 24 0.39 -0.51 -5.11
C ALA A 24 0.57 -1.63 -6.16
N ALA A 25 0.35 -1.32 -7.44
CA ALA A 25 0.58 -2.27 -8.54
C ALA A 25 2.08 -2.60 -8.72
N ALA A 26 2.97 -1.61 -8.66
CA ALA A 26 4.41 -1.79 -8.85
C ALA A 26 5.07 -2.58 -7.71
N PHE A 27 4.49 -2.55 -6.50
CA PHE A 27 4.99 -3.29 -5.34
C PHE A 27 4.17 -4.53 -4.98
N ALA A 28 3.20 -4.91 -5.83
CA ALA A 28 2.37 -6.09 -5.62
C ALA A 28 3.22 -7.36 -5.45
N ASP A 29 4.30 -7.49 -6.22
CA ASP A 29 5.21 -8.64 -6.14
C ASP A 29 6.07 -8.67 -4.86
N LEU A 30 6.18 -7.55 -4.15
CA LEU A 30 6.85 -7.47 -2.84
C LEU A 30 5.89 -7.75 -1.68
N GLN A 31 4.58 -7.77 -1.96
CA GLN A 31 3.56 -8.00 -0.96
C GLN A 31 3.44 -9.50 -0.67
N ARG A 32 3.89 -9.89 0.52
CA ARG A 32 3.90 -11.31 0.94
C ARG A 32 2.56 -11.78 1.49
N LEU A 33 1.74 -10.87 2.02
CA LEU A 33 0.40 -11.24 2.44
C LEU A 33 -0.50 -11.38 1.22
N PRO A 34 -1.33 -12.44 1.15
CA PRO A 34 -2.42 -12.47 0.18
C PRO A 34 -3.32 -11.25 0.33
N VAL A 35 -3.84 -10.73 -0.79
CA VAL A 35 -4.69 -9.52 -0.83
C VAL A 35 -5.86 -9.59 0.15
N SER A 36 -6.46 -10.77 0.34
CA SER A 36 -7.55 -10.97 1.32
C SER A 36 -7.09 -10.75 2.77
N LYS A 37 -5.90 -11.21 3.13
CA LYS A 37 -5.32 -11.01 4.47
C LYS A 37 -4.83 -9.58 4.69
N GLU A 38 -4.36 -8.92 3.65
CA GLU A 38 -4.09 -7.49 3.70
C GLU A 38 -5.37 -6.68 3.94
N ALA A 39 -6.46 -7.00 3.24
CA ALA A 39 -7.75 -6.32 3.44
C ALA A 39 -8.29 -6.50 4.87
N GLU A 40 -8.21 -7.71 5.42
CA GLU A 40 -8.55 -7.99 6.83
C GLU A 40 -7.67 -7.16 7.78
N LEU A 41 -6.35 -7.11 7.53
CA LEU A 41 -5.40 -6.35 8.34
C LEU A 41 -5.67 -4.83 8.27
N ALA A 42 -5.92 -4.30 7.07
CA ALA A 42 -6.26 -2.89 6.86
C ALA A 42 -7.56 -2.52 7.56
N SER A 43 -8.59 -3.37 7.47
CA SER A 43 -9.84 -3.18 8.21
C SER A 43 -9.60 -3.16 9.72
N TRP A 44 -8.77 -4.06 10.24
CA TRP A 44 -8.42 -4.05 11.66
C TRP A 44 -7.70 -2.77 12.07
N VAL A 45 -6.72 -2.29 11.28
CA VAL A 45 -6.01 -1.02 11.55
C VAL A 45 -6.98 0.16 11.59
N GLN A 46 -7.93 0.23 10.64
CA GLN A 46 -8.93 1.30 10.61
C GLN A 46 -9.83 1.26 11.85
N ILE A 47 -10.35 0.09 12.22
CA ILE A 47 -11.18 -0.08 13.42
C ILE A 47 -10.42 0.38 14.68
N GLN A 48 -9.14 0.02 14.80
CA GLN A 48 -8.34 0.48 15.94
C GLN A 48 -8.14 2.01 15.94
N ALA A 49 -7.95 2.63 14.77
CA ALA A 49 -7.85 4.08 14.65
C ALA A 49 -9.17 4.78 15.06
N ASP A 50 -10.31 4.25 14.63
CA ASP A 50 -11.63 4.77 14.98
C ASP A 50 -11.91 4.68 16.49
N LEU A 51 -11.31 3.69 17.17
CA LEU A 51 -11.36 3.53 18.62
C LEU A 51 -10.34 4.41 19.38
N GLY A 52 -9.53 5.21 18.68
CA GLY A 52 -8.46 6.01 19.28
C GLY A 52 -7.23 5.21 19.72
N LEU A 53 -7.11 3.95 19.26
CA LEU A 53 -6.05 3.00 19.62
C LEU A 53 -5.21 2.61 18.40
N ALA A 54 -4.92 3.58 17.53
CA ALA A 54 -4.21 3.33 16.27
C ALA A 54 -2.90 2.54 16.50
N PRO A 55 -2.73 1.36 15.87
CA PRO A 55 -1.57 0.52 16.09
C PRO A 55 -0.34 1.16 15.47
N THR A 56 0.78 1.05 16.16
CA THR A 56 2.10 1.45 15.63
C THR A 56 2.50 0.57 14.45
N HIS A 57 3.34 1.10 13.58
CA HIS A 57 3.93 0.32 12.47
C HIS A 57 4.60 -0.99 12.95
N GLN A 58 5.25 -0.99 14.12
CA GLN A 58 5.82 -2.21 14.70
C GLN A 58 4.76 -3.25 15.09
N GLN A 59 3.62 -2.82 15.63
CA GLN A 59 2.52 -3.72 15.97
C GLN A 59 1.90 -4.32 14.71
N VAL A 60 1.65 -3.51 13.68
CA VAL A 60 1.14 -3.98 12.38
C VAL A 60 2.12 -4.98 11.75
N LYS A 61 3.42 -4.67 11.73
CA LYS A 61 4.47 -5.58 11.25
C LYS A 61 4.46 -6.91 11.99
N ARG A 62 4.46 -6.90 13.33
CA ARG A 62 4.42 -8.14 14.14
C ARG A 62 3.14 -8.93 13.89
N PHE A 63 2.01 -8.26 13.70
CA PHE A 63 0.75 -8.90 13.38
C PHE A 63 0.80 -9.60 12.02
N ALA A 64 1.25 -8.89 10.98
CA ALA A 64 1.45 -9.44 9.64
C ALA A 64 2.43 -10.62 9.64
N GLN A 65 3.52 -10.55 10.41
CA GLN A 65 4.46 -11.67 10.56
C GLN A 65 3.81 -12.91 11.16
N ARG A 66 2.89 -12.77 12.13
CA ARG A 66 2.17 -13.91 12.71
C ARG A 66 1.23 -14.56 11.69
N ILE A 67 0.56 -13.76 10.85
CA ILE A 67 -0.25 -14.30 9.75
C ILE A 67 0.64 -15.13 8.81
N LEU A 68 1.77 -14.58 8.37
CA LEU A 68 2.70 -15.29 7.49
C LEU A 68 3.24 -16.58 8.12
N TYR A 69 3.62 -16.53 9.40
CA TYR A 69 4.12 -17.70 10.12
C TYR A 69 3.07 -18.82 10.20
N ALA A 70 1.80 -18.47 10.40
CA ALA A 70 0.69 -19.43 10.38
C ALA A 70 0.45 -20.02 8.97
N MET A 71 0.88 -19.32 7.92
CA MET A 71 0.84 -19.77 6.52
C MET A 71 2.15 -20.47 6.09
N VAL A 72 3.02 -20.83 7.06
CA VAL A 72 4.33 -21.48 6.86
C VAL A 72 5.37 -20.57 6.18
N ASP A 73 5.05 -19.28 6.01
CA ASP A 73 6.01 -18.28 5.55
C ASP A 73 6.78 -17.68 6.75
N THR A 74 8.00 -18.17 6.95
CA THR A 74 8.84 -17.82 8.10
C THR A 74 9.82 -16.67 7.83
N GLN A 75 9.82 -16.10 6.62
CA GLN A 75 10.75 -15.01 6.33
C GLN A 75 10.38 -13.74 7.13
N PRO A 76 11.34 -12.97 7.66
CA PRO A 76 11.04 -11.73 8.37
C PRO A 76 10.48 -10.66 7.42
N LEU A 77 9.55 -9.82 7.90
CA LEU A 77 9.07 -8.67 7.13
C LEU A 77 10.01 -7.46 7.31
N GLY A 78 10.18 -6.64 6.28
CA GLY A 78 11.00 -5.42 6.30
C GLY A 78 12.50 -5.64 6.06
N LYS A 79 13.28 -4.54 6.06
CA LYS A 79 14.74 -4.61 5.90
C LYS A 79 15.37 -5.34 7.10
N ARG A 80 16.37 -6.17 6.81
CA ARG A 80 17.24 -6.82 7.80
C ARG A 80 17.99 -5.80 8.63
#